data_AF-A0A7Y2ADS6-F1
#
_entry.id   AF-A0A7Y2ADS6-F1
#
_cell.length_a   1.000
_cell.length_b   1.000
_cell.length_c   1.000
_cell.angle_alpha   90.00
_cell.angle_beta   90.00
_cell.angle_gamma   90.00
#
_symmetry.space_group_name_H-M   'P 1'
#
loop_
_entity.id
_entity.type
_entity.pdbx_description
1 polymer ?
#
loop_
_entity_poly.entity_id
_entity_poly.type
_entity_poly.pdbx_seq_one_letter_code
_entity_poly.pdbx_strand_id
1 'polypeptide(L)'
;GYGMVLVNQTELKMVTAGCIKLNKYEDQATRLRFIFDRLITLIDEYHPDELSIEAPFYGKNVQSMLKLGRAQGVAIAAALSRQIPYVEYAPRRIKQAITGNGASSKEQVSAMLKSILKNDQLPKELDATDGLAAAVCHHYSMTGIASMSSGGSKNWDSFIKQNSDRVIK
;
A
#
# COMPACT_ATOMS: atom_id res chain seq x y z
N GLY A 1 -7.64 -3.06 -5.68
CA GLY A 1 -7.94 -1.92 -6.56
C GLY A 1 -6.67 -1.16 -6.82
N TYR A 2 -6.76 0.11 -7.20
CA TYR A 2 -5.64 1.01 -7.37
C TYR A 2 -5.95 2.36 -6.74
N GLY A 3 -4.90 3.06 -6.32
CA GLY A 3 -4.97 4.42 -5.79
C GLY A 3 -3.67 5.14 -6.11
N MET A 4 -3.78 6.41 -6.45
CA MET A 4 -2.66 7.28 -6.76
C MET A 4 -2.75 8.53 -5.91
N VAL A 5 -1.64 8.90 -5.31
CA VAL A 5 -1.49 10.11 -4.51
C VAL A 5 -0.36 10.95 -5.09
N LEU A 6 -0.55 12.25 -5.15
CA LEU A 6 0.48 13.23 -5.42
C LEU A 6 1.07 13.69 -4.09
N VAL A 7 2.40 13.66 -4.01
CA VAL A 7 3.16 14.12 -2.84
C VAL A 7 3.81 15.46 -3.18
N ASN A 8 3.34 16.54 -2.55
CA ASN A 8 3.95 17.86 -2.67
C ASN A 8 4.56 18.26 -1.32
N GLN A 9 5.86 18.03 -1.14
CA GLN A 9 6.61 18.26 0.10
C GLN A 9 6.01 17.52 1.31
N THR A 10 5.02 18.13 1.95
CA THR A 10 4.32 17.61 3.15
C THR A 10 2.83 17.34 2.90
N GLU A 11 2.31 17.72 1.74
CA GLU A 11 0.90 17.55 1.41
C GLU A 11 0.68 16.32 0.53
N LEU A 12 -0.23 15.44 0.94
CA LEU A 12 -0.72 14.31 0.17
C LEU A 12 -2.07 14.66 -0.44
N LYS A 13 -2.21 14.49 -1.77
CA LYS A 13 -3.49 14.65 -2.48
C LYS A 13 -3.84 13.39 -3.25
N MET A 14 -5.09 12.95 -3.15
CA MET A 14 -5.59 11.88 -4.01
C MET A 14 -5.71 12.39 -5.45
N VAL A 15 -5.04 11.71 -6.39
CA VAL A 15 -5.17 12.00 -7.83
C VAL A 15 -6.32 11.18 -8.41
N THR A 16 -6.29 9.85 -8.20
CA THR A 16 -7.32 8.94 -8.67
C THR A 16 -7.33 7.67 -7.83
N ALA A 17 -8.48 7.00 -7.74
CA ALA A 17 -8.60 5.70 -7.09
C ALA A 17 -9.79 4.94 -7.67
N GLY A 18 -9.66 3.62 -7.74
CA GLY A 18 -10.74 2.79 -8.26
C GLY A 18 -10.44 1.30 -8.26
N CYS A 19 -11.36 0.55 -8.86
CA CYS A 19 -11.27 -0.90 -8.95
C CYS A 19 -11.35 -1.35 -10.41
N ILE A 20 -10.41 -2.21 -10.82
CA ILE A 20 -10.47 -2.88 -12.11
C ILE A 20 -11.51 -4.00 -11.98
N LYS A 21 -12.70 -3.81 -12.58
CA LYS A 21 -13.79 -4.79 -12.54
C LYS A 21 -13.52 -5.92 -13.55
N LEU A 22 -13.23 -7.12 -13.02
CA LEU A 22 -12.86 -8.30 -13.81
C LEU A 22 -13.96 -9.36 -13.89
N ASN A 23 -15.08 -9.16 -13.20
CA ASN A 23 -16.19 -10.12 -13.08
C ASN A 23 -16.85 -10.47 -14.43
N LYS A 24 -16.80 -9.56 -15.41
CA LYS A 24 -17.36 -9.76 -16.75
C LYS A 24 -16.52 -10.67 -17.65
N TYR A 25 -15.31 -11.05 -17.24
CA TYR A 25 -14.42 -11.92 -18.01
C TYR A 25 -14.41 -13.31 -17.39
N GLU A 26 -14.62 -14.34 -18.20
CA GLU A 26 -14.73 -15.72 -17.72
C GLU A 26 -13.35 -16.36 -17.52
N ASP A 27 -12.43 -16.16 -18.47
CA ASP A 27 -11.13 -16.80 -18.46
C ASP A 27 -10.06 -15.99 -17.69
N GLN A 28 -9.07 -16.69 -17.15
CA GLN A 28 -8.01 -16.06 -16.34
C GLN A 28 -7.02 -15.25 -17.20
N ALA A 29 -6.74 -15.67 -18.43
CA ALA A 29 -5.75 -15.01 -19.28
C ALA A 29 -6.22 -13.60 -19.69
N THR A 30 -7.48 -13.46 -20.07
CA THR A 30 -8.17 -12.22 -20.38
C THR A 30 -8.20 -11.29 -19.18
N ARG A 31 -8.46 -11.81 -17.97
CA ARG A 31 -8.40 -11.00 -16.74
C ARG A 31 -7.00 -10.43 -16.51
N LEU A 32 -5.96 -11.26 -16.67
CA LEU A 32 -4.57 -10.83 -16.51
C LEU A 32 -4.19 -9.79 -17.57
N ARG A 33 -4.49 -10.04 -18.85
CA ARG A 33 -4.29 -9.05 -19.93
C ARG A 33 -4.96 -7.72 -19.60
N PHE A 34 -6.22 -7.76 -19.14
CA PHE A 34 -6.95 -6.53 -18.81
C PHE A 34 -6.35 -5.76 -17.62
N ILE A 35 -5.79 -6.46 -16.63
CA ILE A 35 -5.03 -5.80 -15.54
C ILE A 35 -3.81 -5.08 -16.13
N PHE A 36 -3.04 -5.76 -16.99
CA PHE A 36 -1.87 -5.20 -17.64
C PHE A 36 -2.22 -3.93 -18.44
N ASP A 37 -3.16 -4.05 -19.38
CA ASP A 37 -3.56 -2.96 -20.27
C ASP A 37 -4.08 -1.75 -19.49
N ARG A 38 -4.88 -1.99 -18.45
CA ARG A 38 -5.42 -0.92 -17.63
C ARG A 38 -4.35 -0.21 -16.81
N LEU A 39 -3.36 -0.95 -16.28
CA LEU A 39 -2.24 -0.33 -15.58
C LEU A 39 -1.34 0.46 -16.53
N ILE A 40 -1.06 -0.06 -17.72
CA ILE A 40 -0.36 0.71 -18.76
C ILE A 40 -1.09 2.02 -19.06
N THR A 41 -2.42 1.98 -19.23
CA THR A 41 -3.20 3.21 -19.45
C THR A 41 -3.03 4.20 -18.30
N LEU A 42 -3.10 3.73 -17.04
CA LEU A 42 -2.94 4.59 -15.87
C LEU A 42 -1.52 5.18 -15.77
N ILE A 43 -0.49 4.39 -16.08
CA ILE A 43 0.91 4.84 -16.07
C ILE A 43 1.15 5.86 -17.19
N ASP A 44 0.65 5.59 -18.38
CA ASP A 44 0.80 6.47 -19.54
C ASP A 44 -0.06 7.75 -19.41
N GLU A 45 -1.14 7.74 -18.61
CA GLU A 45 -1.99 8.91 -18.34
C GLU A 45 -1.43 9.82 -17.24
N TYR A 46 -0.91 9.24 -16.15
CA TYR A 46 -0.55 10.00 -14.95
C TYR A 46 0.95 10.06 -14.65
N HIS A 47 1.78 9.25 -15.31
CA HIS A 47 3.24 9.22 -15.16
C HIS A 47 3.70 9.14 -13.69
N PRO A 48 3.29 8.11 -12.93
CA PRO A 48 3.70 7.96 -11.54
C PRO A 48 5.21 7.70 -11.42
N ASP A 49 5.85 8.22 -10.38
CA ASP A 49 7.28 8.02 -10.14
C ASP A 49 7.59 6.60 -9.63
N GLU A 50 6.73 6.04 -8.77
CA GLU A 50 6.93 4.74 -8.12
C GLU A 50 5.62 3.96 -7.97
N LEU A 51 5.71 2.63 -7.97
CA LEU A 51 4.60 1.72 -7.66
C LEU A 51 4.75 1.13 -6.25
N SER A 52 3.74 1.31 -5.40
CA SER A 52 3.63 0.56 -4.14
C SER A 52 2.63 -0.59 -4.27
N ILE A 53 2.99 -1.78 -3.77
CA ILE A 53 2.10 -2.95 -3.77
C ILE A 53 2.11 -3.66 -2.42
N GLU A 54 0.98 -4.26 -2.04
CA GLU A 54 0.92 -5.12 -0.85
C GLU A 54 1.67 -6.44 -1.12
N ALA A 55 2.55 -6.85 -0.22
CA ALA A 55 3.25 -8.13 -0.34
C ALA A 55 2.26 -9.30 -0.17
N PRO A 56 2.41 -10.39 -0.93
CA PRO A 56 1.55 -11.56 -0.78
C PRO A 56 1.65 -12.13 0.63
N PHE A 57 0.51 -12.38 1.26
CA PHE A 57 0.44 -13.00 2.58
C PHE A 57 0.13 -14.50 2.46
N TYR A 58 0.74 -15.32 3.32
CA TYR A 58 0.46 -16.75 3.38
C TYR A 58 -0.97 -17.01 3.86
N GLY A 59 -1.88 -17.30 2.93
CA GLY A 59 -3.24 -17.71 3.22
C GLY A 59 -3.37 -19.24 3.33
N LYS A 60 -4.42 -19.72 4.01
CA LYS A 60 -4.75 -21.14 4.12
C LYS A 60 -5.05 -21.81 2.76
N ASN A 61 -5.35 -21.04 1.71
CA ASN A 61 -5.71 -21.56 0.38
C ASN A 61 -4.66 -21.16 -0.69
N VAL A 62 -3.87 -22.14 -1.11
CA VAL A 62 -2.80 -22.00 -2.11
C VAL A 62 -3.32 -21.55 -3.48
N GLN A 63 -4.50 -22.01 -3.90
CA GLN A 63 -5.04 -21.64 -5.23
C GLN A 63 -5.42 -20.16 -5.29
N SER A 64 -6.02 -19.62 -4.22
CA SER A 64 -6.34 -18.19 -4.13
C SER A 64 -5.06 -17.35 -4.09
N MET A 65 -4.05 -17.80 -3.35
CA MET A 65 -2.73 -17.15 -3.32
C MET A 65 -2.09 -17.12 -4.72
N LEU A 66 -2.12 -18.24 -5.45
CA LEU A 66 -1.56 -18.31 -6.80
C LEU A 66 -2.29 -17.38 -7.79
N LYS A 67 -3.62 -17.27 -7.67
CA LYS A 67 -4.41 -16.32 -8.48
C LYS A 67 -4.03 -14.87 -8.17
N LEU A 68 -3.87 -14.53 -6.90
CA LEU A 68 -3.44 -13.20 -6.47
C LEU A 68 -2.02 -12.91 -6.97
N GLY A 69 -1.06 -13.82 -6.75
CA GLY A 69 0.33 -13.66 -7.19
C GLY A 69 0.47 -13.45 -8.69
N ARG A 70 -0.34 -14.15 -9.52
CA ARG A 70 -0.39 -13.91 -10.97
C ARG A 70 -0.86 -12.48 -11.30
N ALA A 71 -1.91 -11.99 -10.64
CA ALA A 71 -2.39 -10.63 -10.84
C ALA A 71 -1.36 -9.57 -10.42
N GLN A 72 -0.68 -9.79 -9.28
CA GLN A 72 0.39 -8.91 -8.80
C GLN A 72 1.60 -8.93 -9.73
N GLY A 73 2.03 -10.10 -10.18
CA GLY A 73 3.15 -10.23 -11.13
C GLY A 73 2.88 -9.49 -12.43
N VAL A 74 1.64 -9.53 -12.93
CA VAL A 74 1.24 -8.76 -14.12
C VAL A 74 1.23 -7.26 -13.85
N ALA A 75 0.78 -6.83 -12.66
CA ALA A 75 0.82 -5.42 -12.28
C ALA A 75 2.25 -4.88 -12.19
N ILE A 76 3.15 -5.66 -11.58
CA ILE A 76 4.59 -5.35 -11.49
C ILE A 76 5.19 -5.31 -12.89
N ALA A 77 4.89 -6.29 -13.75
CA ALA A 77 5.39 -6.31 -15.12
C ALA A 77 4.94 -5.07 -15.93
N ALA A 78 3.71 -4.60 -15.74
CA ALA A 78 3.22 -3.38 -16.37
C ALA A 78 4.06 -2.15 -15.96
N ALA A 79 4.28 -1.97 -14.65
CA ALA A 79 5.12 -0.89 -14.13
C ALA A 79 6.57 -0.96 -14.64
N LEU A 80 7.21 -2.12 -14.54
CA LEU A 80 8.58 -2.32 -14.98
C LEU A 80 8.74 -2.13 -16.50
N SER A 81 7.72 -2.44 -17.30
CA SER A 81 7.74 -2.19 -18.75
C SER A 81 7.76 -0.69 -19.12
N ARG A 82 7.48 0.18 -18.15
CA ARG A 82 7.57 1.64 -18.24
C ARG A 82 8.66 2.22 -17.33
N GLN A 83 9.57 1.38 -16.87
CA GLN A 83 10.70 1.75 -16.00
C GLN A 83 10.25 2.37 -14.66
N ILE A 84 9.03 2.07 -14.22
CA ILE A 84 8.53 2.50 -12.90
C ILE A 84 9.01 1.49 -11.85
N PRO A 85 9.87 1.89 -10.89
CA PRO A 85 10.31 1.01 -9.81
C PRO A 85 9.12 0.66 -8.91
N TYR A 86 9.24 -0.45 -8.18
CA TYR A 86 8.20 -0.86 -7.23
C TYR A 86 8.75 -1.24 -5.87
N VAL A 87 7.92 -1.07 -4.84
CA VAL A 87 8.21 -1.46 -3.46
C VAL A 87 7.03 -2.24 -2.89
N GLU A 88 7.34 -3.33 -2.21
CA GLU A 88 6.35 -4.19 -1.56
C GLU A 88 6.24 -3.89 -0.07
N TYR A 89 5.01 -3.88 0.45
CA TYR A 89 4.73 -3.65 1.87
C TYR A 89 3.89 -4.77 2.46
N ALA A 90 4.32 -5.30 3.61
CA ALA A 90 3.53 -6.29 4.33
C ALA A 90 2.14 -5.71 4.72
N PRO A 91 1.06 -6.51 4.72
CA PRO A 91 -0.28 -6.04 5.07
C PRO A 91 -0.34 -5.32 6.42
N ARG A 92 0.36 -5.86 7.43
CA ARG A 92 0.47 -5.27 8.78
C ARG A 92 1.20 -3.93 8.74
N ARG A 93 2.17 -3.77 7.85
CA ARG A 93 2.94 -2.53 7.70
C ARG A 93 2.07 -1.41 7.14
N ILE A 94 1.26 -1.70 6.11
CA ILE A 94 0.30 -0.75 5.53
C ILE A 94 -0.67 -0.25 6.61
N LYS A 95 -1.28 -1.18 7.34
CA LYS A 95 -2.20 -0.86 8.45
C LYS A 95 -1.53 -0.01 9.53
N GLN A 96 -0.33 -0.38 9.95
CA GLN A 96 0.40 0.34 10.98
C GLN A 96 0.82 1.74 10.53
N ALA A 97 1.20 1.93 9.27
CA ALA A 97 1.56 3.24 8.74
C ALA A 97 0.38 4.22 8.75
N ILE A 98 -0.84 3.73 8.55
CA ILE A 98 -2.04 4.57 8.43
C ILE A 98 -2.73 4.79 9.78
N THR A 99 -2.90 3.73 10.57
CA THR A 99 -3.70 3.78 11.80
C THR A 99 -2.86 3.71 13.08
N GLY A 100 -1.53 3.56 12.97
CA GLY A 100 -0.64 3.30 14.11
C GLY A 100 -0.73 1.87 14.67
N ASN A 101 -1.64 1.02 14.14
CA ASN A 101 -1.88 -0.33 14.63
C ASN A 101 -1.96 -1.33 13.48
N GLY A 102 -1.03 -2.29 13.41
CA GLY A 102 -0.99 -3.30 12.35
C GLY A 102 -2.14 -4.32 12.36
N ALA A 103 -2.97 -4.33 13.40
CA ALA A 103 -4.15 -5.20 13.52
C ALA A 103 -5.48 -4.50 13.19
N SER A 104 -5.45 -3.27 12.69
CA SER A 104 -6.66 -2.49 12.40
C SER A 104 -7.54 -3.12 11.30
N SER A 105 -8.84 -2.78 11.35
CA SER A 105 -9.82 -3.18 10.35
C SER A 105 -9.70 -2.34 9.07
N LYS A 106 -10.26 -2.84 7.96
CA LYS A 106 -10.25 -2.09 6.67
C LYS A 106 -11.03 -0.79 6.78
N GLU A 107 -12.09 -0.77 7.58
CA GLU A 107 -12.94 0.40 7.83
C GLU A 107 -12.17 1.46 8.61
N GLN A 108 -11.36 1.06 9.60
CA GLN A 108 -10.48 1.96 10.33
C GLN A 108 -9.43 2.59 9.41
N VAL A 109 -8.83 1.79 8.53
CA VAL A 109 -7.88 2.28 7.52
C VAL A 109 -8.56 3.30 6.61
N SER A 110 -9.75 2.98 6.08
CA SER A 110 -10.52 3.88 5.21
C SER A 110 -10.88 5.20 5.91
N ALA A 111 -11.33 5.15 7.16
CA ALA A 111 -11.65 6.35 7.94
C ALA A 111 -10.41 7.25 8.15
N MET A 112 -9.26 6.65 8.47
CA MET A 112 -8.00 7.40 8.63
C MET A 112 -7.53 8.01 7.31
N LEU A 113 -7.69 7.30 6.19
CA LEU A 113 -7.34 7.82 4.87
C LEU A 113 -8.15 9.07 4.50
N LYS A 114 -9.43 9.17 4.88
CA LYS A 114 -10.23 10.39 4.65
C LYS A 114 -9.60 11.61 5.33
N SER A 115 -9.17 11.43 6.57
CA SER A 115 -8.51 12.48 7.35
C SER A 115 -7.14 12.85 6.76
N ILE A 116 -6.32 11.85 6.40
CA ILE A 116 -4.97 12.06 5.83
C ILE A 116 -5.05 12.79 4.48
N LEU A 117 -5.93 12.33 3.59
CA LEU A 117 -6.07 12.87 2.24
C LEU A 117 -6.97 14.11 2.17
N LYS A 118 -7.52 14.54 3.33
CA LYS A 118 -8.50 15.64 3.45
C LYS A 118 -9.61 15.55 2.40
N ASN A 119 -10.09 14.32 2.16
CA ASN A 119 -11.04 14.01 1.11
C ASN A 119 -12.19 13.18 1.67
N ASP A 120 -13.36 13.82 1.76
CA ASP A 120 -14.58 13.17 2.25
C ASP A 120 -15.21 12.22 1.22
N GLN A 121 -14.80 12.32 -0.05
CA GLN A 121 -15.30 11.53 -1.18
C GLN A 121 -14.32 10.42 -1.60
N LEU A 122 -13.77 9.68 -0.63
CA LEU A 122 -13.07 8.44 -0.97
C LEU A 122 -14.03 7.44 -1.64
N PRO A 123 -13.52 6.60 -2.56
CA PRO A 123 -14.32 5.53 -3.16
C PRO A 123 -14.97 4.65 -2.09
N LYS A 124 -16.20 4.19 -2.36
CA LYS A 124 -16.93 3.29 -1.45
C LYS A 124 -16.32 1.89 -1.45
N GLU A 125 -15.68 1.51 -2.55
CA GLU A 125 -15.04 0.22 -2.72
C GLU A 125 -13.77 0.11 -1.87
N LEU A 126 -13.79 -0.80 -0.88
CA LEU A 126 -12.65 -1.03 0.02
C LEU A 126 -11.37 -1.39 -0.74
N ASP A 127 -11.48 -2.10 -1.86
CA ASP A 127 -10.35 -2.46 -2.71
C ASP A 127 -9.63 -1.24 -3.32
N ALA A 128 -10.33 -0.12 -3.54
CA ALA A 128 -9.72 1.14 -3.99
C ALA A 128 -9.02 1.83 -2.82
N THR A 129 -9.63 1.77 -1.63
CA THR A 129 -8.99 2.29 -0.40
C THR A 129 -7.72 1.52 -0.03
N ASP A 130 -7.64 0.22 -0.30
CA ASP A 130 -6.43 -0.58 -0.12
C ASP A 130 -5.29 -0.11 -1.05
N GLY A 131 -5.62 0.32 -2.27
CA GLY A 131 -4.64 0.91 -3.20
C GLY A 131 -4.09 2.25 -2.70
N LEU A 132 -4.97 3.13 -2.21
CA LEU A 132 -4.56 4.39 -1.57
C LEU A 132 -3.75 4.15 -0.30
N ALA A 133 -4.12 3.15 0.48
CA ALA A 133 -3.42 2.75 1.70
C ALA A 133 -1.96 2.39 1.40
N ALA A 134 -1.72 1.57 0.36
CA ALA A 134 -0.37 1.21 -0.06
C ALA A 134 0.45 2.45 -0.47
N ALA A 135 -0.15 3.37 -1.23
CA ALA A 135 0.53 4.58 -1.70
C ALA A 135 0.90 5.54 -0.55
N VAL A 136 -0.01 5.75 0.42
CA VAL A 136 0.27 6.55 1.63
C VAL A 136 1.32 5.87 2.52
N CYS A 137 1.24 4.54 2.68
CA CYS A 137 2.25 3.77 3.41
C CYS A 137 3.64 3.94 2.79
N HIS A 138 3.71 3.96 1.46
CA HIS A 138 4.96 4.16 0.73
C HIS A 138 5.57 5.53 1.02
N HIS A 139 4.79 6.61 0.90
CA HIS A 139 5.23 7.95 1.25
C HIS A 139 5.75 8.07 2.70
N TYR A 140 5.02 7.51 3.68
CA TYR A 140 5.46 7.55 5.08
C TYR A 140 6.70 6.69 5.36
N SER A 141 6.96 5.67 4.54
CA SER A 141 8.15 4.84 4.64
C SER A 141 9.38 5.56 4.08
N MET A 142 9.23 6.33 3.00
CA MET A 142 10.31 7.16 2.42
C MET A 142 10.69 8.34 3.31
N THR A 143 9.71 9.01 3.91
CA THR A 143 9.93 10.19 4.76
C THR A 143 10.37 9.86 6.20
N GLY A 144 10.43 8.57 6.55
CA GLY A 144 10.76 8.14 7.92
C GLY A 144 9.67 8.39 8.95
N ILE A 145 8.52 8.96 8.58
CA ILE A 145 7.37 9.20 9.47
C ILE A 145 6.88 7.87 10.08
N ALA A 146 6.88 6.81 9.29
CA ALA A 146 6.47 5.50 9.75
C ALA A 146 7.56 4.75 10.55
N SER A 147 8.74 5.37 10.77
CA SER A 147 9.78 4.92 11.70
C SER A 147 9.73 5.64 13.06
N MET A 148 8.92 6.69 13.19
CA MET A 148 8.67 7.36 14.48
C MET A 148 7.61 6.66 15.34
N SER A 149 6.76 5.82 14.75
CA SER A 149 5.74 5.03 15.48
C SER A 149 6.26 3.67 15.97
N SER A 150 7.47 3.25 15.59
CA SER A 150 8.22 2.22 16.29
C SER A 150 9.03 2.88 17.40
N GLY A 151 8.45 2.96 18.60
CA GLY A 151 9.13 3.33 19.84
C GLY A 151 10.21 2.31 20.24
N GLY A 152 11.28 2.25 19.46
CA GLY A 152 12.51 1.53 19.77
C GLY A 152 13.67 2.40 19.36
N SER A 153 14.35 3.01 20.34
CA SER A 153 15.54 3.80 20.08
C SER A 153 16.53 2.97 19.26
N LYS A 154 17.06 3.53 18.17
CA LYS A 154 18.12 2.91 17.35
C LYS A 154 19.43 2.64 18.14
N ASN A 155 19.50 2.97 19.43
CA ASN A 155 20.63 2.72 20.32
C ASN A 155 20.18 1.96 21.57
N TRP A 156 20.69 0.74 21.74
CA TRP A 156 20.56 -0.04 22.97
C TRP A 156 21.11 0.72 24.20
N ASP A 157 22.19 1.49 24.01
CA ASP A 157 22.76 2.33 25.08
C ASP A 157 21.82 3.44 25.54
N SER A 158 21.03 4.02 24.63
CA SER A 158 20.06 5.05 24.97
C SER A 158 18.85 4.47 25.71
N PHE A 159 18.43 3.25 25.34
CA PHE A 159 17.35 2.52 26.01
C PHE A 159 17.71 2.17 27.46
N ILE A 160 18.93 1.65 27.69
CA ILE A 160 19.44 1.31 29.02
C ILE A 160 19.56 2.57 29.89
N LYS A 161 20.05 3.68 29.34
CA LYS A 161 20.13 4.96 30.08
C LYS A 161 18.78 5.52 30.50
N GLN A 162 17.73 5.29 29.71
CA GLN A 162 16.36 5.76 30.04
C GLN A 162 15.58 4.80 30.95
N ASN A 163 16.01 3.53 31.07
CA ASN A 163 15.33 2.49 31.85
C ASN A 163 16.31 1.79 32.80
N SER A 164 17.12 2.58 33.50
CA SER A 164 18.17 2.06 34.39
C SER A 164 17.63 1.26 35.58
N ASP A 165 16.37 1.48 35.95
CA ASP A 165 15.61 0.78 36.97
C ASP A 165 15.20 -0.65 36.56
N ARG A 166 15.28 -0.98 35.27
CA ARG A 166 14.87 -2.28 34.71
C ARG A 166 16.04 -3.23 34.44
N VAL A 167 17.27 -2.79 34.72
CA VAL A 167 18.48 -3.61 34.56
C VAL A 167 18.69 -4.43 35.83
N ILE A 168 18.36 -5.72 35.75
CA ILE A 168 18.66 -6.69 36.82
C ILE A 168 20.17 -6.97 36.76
N LYS A 169 20.89 -6.71 37.86
CA LYS A 169 22.32 -7.03 38.01
C LYS A 169 22.57 -8.52 38.10
#